data_AF-A0A1T5ISE5-F1
#
_entry.id   AF-A0A1T5ISE5-F1
#
_cell.length_a   1.000
_cell.length_b   1.000
_cell.length_c   1.000
_cell.angle_alpha   90.00
_cell.angle_beta   90.00
_cell.angle_gamma   90.00
#
_symmetry.space_group_name_H-M   'P 1'
#
loop_
_entity.id
_entity.type
_entity.pdbx_description
1 polymer ?
#
loop_
_entity_poly.entity_id
_entity_poly.type
_entity_poly.pdbx_seq_one_letter_code
_entity_poly.pdbx_strand_id
1 'polypeptide(L)'
;MKRIAIYALMLLVELIVSCGRHRLVVHGFVDEPQDSILFDLKDYVLPASEVDLWNVVKCGGYYYFTFHEQMRGEWGGSHSLLMGASEDKLQVRYIPLPDNVKSISSTFVRNDSLIMESDDGQLFLFDSKKWSWSPLTPEKDDEGIMYEDDDWMVKHADHGEFGNATWFIDKHSKEEYAFVELNGGFRRIGNTFYVVSLTRIYEIPDPTIGFHCDSSTRYENAKETHLLEHHFFDAGYKPMRHFVNPVVRFDEFDLSGEFILPDGSRIYHNPYEVFNDYLKADTTFVASFCASDTLFCALNTPLGLELAKLENVKLVPVHHFNKSIGSNYPYHYFNEYPSISARYKYRDESNPTDYRLLLVINTEAGSSELIDIAHNGNTLLKLCYDASGLNPVERDGFEELLTFYLKDWDRLALDSVIRKEKSLGGEISYLNLGADRNKYPPEKIFKKEESYHIDIISKQIDDSYEVHSKYWVQESNQSIPAIFMDWSKLRYDSKFDAAAKYQELVETISEAVGQGTTIPETDRKMKYAEWHYGERSIRLYGTDFNVRFLMF
;
A
#
# COMPACT_ATOMS: atom_id res chain seq x y z
N MET A 1 12.01 51.94 -49.54
CA MET A 1 13.15 51.20 -48.97
C MET A 1 13.29 51.33 -47.45
N LYS A 2 13.40 52.53 -46.85
CA LYS A 2 13.59 52.67 -45.37
C LYS A 2 12.53 51.97 -44.50
N ARG A 3 11.25 51.97 -44.88
CA ARG A 3 10.19 51.29 -44.11
C ARG A 3 10.30 49.77 -44.15
N ILE A 4 10.70 49.20 -45.28
CA ILE A 4 10.88 47.74 -45.43
C ILE A 4 12.05 47.25 -44.56
N ALA A 5 13.13 48.04 -44.47
CA ALA A 5 14.25 47.72 -43.59
C ALA A 5 13.87 47.75 -42.10
N ILE A 6 13.00 48.67 -41.68
CA ILE A 6 12.51 48.72 -40.30
C ILE A 6 11.62 47.52 -39.98
N TYR A 7 10.70 47.15 -40.88
CA TYR A 7 9.86 45.96 -40.69
C TYR A 7 10.69 44.68 -40.67
N ALA A 8 11.70 44.54 -41.54
CA ALA A 8 12.61 43.41 -41.52
C ALA A 8 13.42 43.33 -40.22
N LEU A 9 13.85 44.46 -39.67
CA LEU A 9 14.57 44.52 -38.40
C LEU A 9 13.66 44.17 -37.22
N MET A 10 12.40 44.61 -37.22
CA MET A 10 11.43 44.26 -36.17
C MET A 10 11.06 42.77 -36.23
N LEU A 11 10.89 42.20 -37.43
CA LEU A 11 10.70 40.75 -37.63
C LEU A 11 11.91 39.96 -37.17
N LEU A 12 13.14 40.45 -37.43
CA LEU A 12 14.37 39.81 -36.97
C LEU A 12 14.48 39.86 -35.44
N VAL A 13 14.10 40.97 -34.80
CA VAL A 13 14.08 41.10 -33.34
C VAL A 13 12.99 40.21 -32.74
N GLU A 14 11.80 40.12 -33.33
CA GLU A 14 10.78 39.16 -32.90
C GLU A 14 11.24 37.71 -33.07
N LEU A 15 11.92 37.38 -34.17
CA LEU A 15 12.53 36.06 -34.37
C LEU A 15 13.65 35.77 -33.37
N ILE A 16 14.49 36.74 -33.05
CA ILE A 16 15.56 36.57 -32.04
C ILE A 16 14.95 36.43 -30.64
N VAL A 17 13.88 37.16 -30.33
CA VAL A 17 13.15 37.06 -29.05
C VAL A 17 12.33 35.77 -28.98
N SER A 18 11.78 35.27 -30.09
CA SER A 18 11.06 33.99 -30.13
C SER A 18 12.03 32.79 -30.14
N CYS A 19 13.16 32.90 -30.82
CA CYS A 19 14.21 31.87 -30.82
C CYS A 19 15.00 31.86 -29.50
N GLY A 20 15.19 33.01 -28.84
CA GLY A 20 15.76 33.11 -27.50
C GLY A 20 14.83 32.63 -26.38
N ARG A 21 13.56 32.34 -26.70
CA ARG A 21 12.58 31.67 -25.82
C ARG A 21 12.43 30.17 -26.11
N HIS A 22 13.13 29.63 -27.10
CA HIS A 22 13.28 28.19 -27.19
C HIS A 22 14.30 27.75 -26.14
N ARG A 23 13.73 27.37 -25.00
CA ARG A 23 14.21 26.36 -24.04
C ARG A 23 15.73 26.22 -24.06
N LEU A 24 16.37 26.75 -23.02
CA LEU A 24 17.42 25.97 -22.35
C LEU A 24 16.95 24.52 -22.40
N VAL A 25 17.75 23.64 -23.00
CA VAL A 25 17.54 22.20 -22.87
C VAL A 25 17.75 21.92 -21.40
N VAL A 26 16.68 22.08 -20.62
CA VAL A 26 16.56 21.45 -19.33
C VAL A 26 16.75 19.98 -19.67
N HIS A 27 17.72 19.32 -19.04
CA HIS A 27 17.75 17.87 -18.94
C HIS A 27 16.52 17.40 -18.14
N GLY A 28 15.33 17.69 -18.69
CA GLY A 28 14.03 17.39 -18.13
C GLY A 28 13.58 16.03 -18.61
N PHE A 29 12.74 15.40 -17.81
CA PHE A 29 12.07 14.16 -18.16
C PHE A 29 11.32 14.32 -19.49
N VAL A 30 11.21 13.24 -20.26
CA VAL A 30 10.27 13.21 -21.37
C VAL A 30 8.87 13.17 -20.75
N ASP A 31 7.98 14.09 -21.17
CA ASP A 31 6.63 14.23 -20.61
C ASP A 31 5.76 12.97 -20.80
N GLU A 32 6.19 12.03 -21.65
CA GLU A 32 5.55 10.74 -21.87
C GLU A 32 6.51 9.58 -21.53
N PRO A 33 6.02 8.51 -20.88
CA PRO A 33 6.82 7.31 -20.62
C PRO A 33 7.36 6.74 -21.93
N GLN A 34 8.67 6.51 -22.00
CA GLN A 34 9.27 5.93 -23.20
C GLN A 34 8.98 4.44 -23.32
N ASP A 35 8.70 3.79 -22.19
CA ASP A 35 8.54 2.35 -22.08
C ASP A 35 7.49 1.99 -21.02
N SER A 36 6.86 0.82 -21.19
CA SER A 36 5.92 0.26 -20.23
C SER A 36 6.27 -1.16 -19.82
N ILE A 37 6.11 -1.48 -18.53
CA ILE A 37 6.12 -2.86 -18.02
C ILE A 37 4.67 -3.25 -17.71
N LEU A 38 4.23 -4.36 -18.28
CA LEU A 38 2.89 -4.91 -18.06
C LEU A 38 2.99 -6.14 -17.17
N PHE A 39 2.28 -6.10 -16.04
CA PHE A 39 2.06 -7.29 -15.20
C PHE A 39 0.65 -7.82 -15.43
N ASP A 40 0.55 -9.08 -15.85
CA ASP A 40 -0.67 -9.84 -15.75
C ASP A 40 -0.63 -10.59 -14.41
N LEU A 41 -1.39 -10.09 -13.44
CA LEU A 41 -1.39 -10.62 -12.08
C LEU A 41 -2.48 -11.68 -11.86
N LYS A 42 -3.34 -11.93 -12.86
CA LYS A 42 -4.56 -12.74 -12.72
C LYS A 42 -4.31 -14.16 -12.22
N ASP A 43 -3.19 -14.75 -12.63
CA ASP A 43 -2.81 -16.11 -12.23
C ASP A 43 -2.16 -16.18 -10.83
N TYR A 44 -1.85 -15.03 -10.23
CA TYR A 44 -1.08 -14.94 -8.98
C TYR A 44 -1.87 -14.32 -7.82
N VAL A 45 -2.94 -13.61 -8.12
CA VAL A 45 -3.80 -12.97 -7.12
C VAL A 45 -5.01 -13.85 -6.88
N LEU A 46 -5.47 -13.88 -5.65
CA LEU A 46 -6.77 -14.41 -5.30
C LEU A 46 -7.87 -13.65 -6.06
N PRO A 47 -8.99 -14.34 -6.33
CA PRO A 47 -10.18 -13.67 -6.78
C PRO A 47 -10.55 -12.62 -5.75
N ALA A 48 -11.11 -11.52 -6.21
CA ALA A 48 -11.74 -10.54 -5.36
C ALA A 48 -10.85 -9.62 -4.54
N SER A 49 -9.55 -9.81 -4.58
CA SER A 49 -8.61 -8.97 -3.86
C SER A 49 -8.44 -7.59 -4.51
N GLU A 50 -8.04 -6.66 -3.66
CA GLU A 50 -7.42 -5.41 -4.05
C GLU A 50 -5.91 -5.64 -4.04
N VAL A 51 -5.25 -5.21 -5.10
CA VAL A 51 -3.82 -5.41 -5.26
C VAL A 51 -3.16 -4.08 -5.46
N ASP A 52 -2.29 -3.73 -4.52
CA ASP A 52 -1.55 -2.49 -4.53
C ASP A 52 -0.08 -2.77 -4.73
N LEU A 53 0.55 -2.06 -5.67
CA LEU A 53 1.99 -2.08 -5.77
C LEU A 53 2.56 -1.37 -4.54
N TRP A 54 3.24 -2.11 -3.68
CA TRP A 54 3.71 -1.62 -2.39
C TRP A 54 5.12 -1.04 -2.44
N ASN A 55 6.01 -1.74 -3.15
CA ASN A 55 7.42 -1.39 -3.20
C ASN A 55 8.05 -1.78 -4.54
N VAL A 56 9.08 -1.04 -4.93
CA VAL A 56 9.94 -1.41 -6.06
C VAL A 56 11.40 -1.19 -5.69
N VAL A 57 12.23 -2.21 -5.94
CA VAL A 57 13.68 -2.13 -5.74
C VAL A 57 14.42 -2.60 -6.97
N LYS A 58 15.56 -1.99 -7.29
CA LYS A 58 16.42 -2.39 -8.41
C LYS A 58 17.66 -3.07 -7.87
N CYS A 59 17.99 -4.27 -8.35
CA CYS A 59 19.17 -5.00 -7.91
C CYS A 59 19.63 -6.00 -8.99
N GLY A 60 20.94 -6.02 -9.27
CA GLY A 60 21.54 -7.04 -10.14
C GLY A 60 20.95 -7.14 -11.56
N GLY A 61 20.55 -6.02 -12.17
CA GLY A 61 19.98 -6.01 -13.53
C GLY A 61 18.47 -6.24 -13.61
N TYR A 62 17.77 -6.25 -12.47
CA TYR A 62 16.33 -6.47 -12.38
C TYR A 62 15.67 -5.40 -11.51
N TYR A 63 14.40 -5.12 -11.84
CA TYR A 63 13.44 -4.47 -10.95
C TYR A 63 12.64 -5.56 -10.23
N TYR A 64 12.43 -5.40 -8.93
CA TYR A 64 11.62 -6.27 -8.10
C TYR A 64 10.45 -5.48 -7.54
N PHE A 65 9.25 -5.97 -7.78
CA PHE A 65 7.98 -5.33 -7.47
C PHE A 65 7.28 -6.14 -6.40
N THR A 66 7.10 -5.56 -5.22
CA THR A 66 6.31 -6.13 -4.14
C THR A 66 4.90 -5.61 -4.28
N PHE A 67 3.93 -6.50 -4.49
CA PHE A 67 2.51 -6.18 -4.44
C PHE A 67 1.94 -6.67 -3.12
N HIS A 68 1.10 -5.84 -2.50
CA HIS A 68 0.27 -6.23 -1.37
C HIS A 68 -1.12 -6.56 -1.88
N GLU A 69 -1.58 -7.73 -1.51
CA GLU A 69 -2.89 -8.23 -1.86
C GLU A 69 -3.77 -8.22 -0.60
N GLN A 70 -4.86 -7.47 -0.65
CA GLN A 70 -5.85 -7.42 0.41
C GLN A 70 -7.16 -8.04 -0.08
N MET A 71 -7.58 -9.15 0.54
CA MET A 71 -8.90 -9.70 0.25
C MET A 71 -9.98 -8.71 0.72
N ARG A 72 -10.97 -8.42 -0.13
CA ARG A 72 -12.12 -7.59 0.27
C ARG A 72 -13.01 -8.36 1.26
N GLY A 73 -13.38 -7.72 2.37
CA GLY A 73 -14.28 -8.27 3.40
C GLY A 73 -13.75 -8.14 4.83
N GLU A 74 -14.63 -8.27 5.84
CA GLU A 74 -14.30 -8.08 7.27
C GLU A 74 -13.27 -9.09 7.83
N TRP A 75 -12.92 -10.12 7.07
CA TRP A 75 -12.06 -11.24 7.50
C TRP A 75 -10.91 -11.53 6.53
N GLY A 76 -10.65 -10.62 5.58
CA GLY A 76 -9.64 -10.81 4.54
C GLY A 76 -8.23 -10.91 5.13
N GLY A 77 -7.50 -11.97 4.78
CA GLY A 77 -6.05 -12.03 5.00
C GLY A 77 -5.33 -11.11 4.02
N SER A 78 -4.13 -10.65 4.40
CA SER A 78 -3.20 -9.98 3.51
C SER A 78 -2.15 -10.98 3.00
N HIS A 79 -1.85 -10.87 1.72
CA HIS A 79 -0.81 -11.64 1.05
C HIS A 79 0.17 -10.69 0.35
N SER A 80 1.39 -11.16 0.13
CA SER A 80 2.35 -10.41 -0.67
C SER A 80 2.77 -11.22 -1.88
N LEU A 81 2.94 -10.54 -3.01
CA LEU A 81 3.47 -11.09 -4.24
C LEU A 81 4.77 -10.38 -4.56
N LEU A 82 5.75 -11.12 -5.07
CA LEU A 82 6.98 -10.53 -5.56
C LEU A 82 7.18 -10.90 -7.03
N MET A 83 7.32 -9.89 -7.88
CA MET A 83 7.59 -10.05 -9.30
C MET A 83 8.96 -9.46 -9.62
N GLY A 84 9.77 -10.14 -10.44
CA GLY A 84 10.99 -9.60 -11.02
C GLY A 84 10.77 -9.24 -12.48
N ALA A 85 11.30 -8.11 -12.95
CA ALA A 85 11.38 -7.75 -14.35
C ALA A 85 12.83 -7.38 -14.71
N SER A 86 13.37 -7.93 -15.80
CA SER A 86 14.70 -7.54 -16.28
C SER A 86 14.71 -6.08 -16.73
N GLU A 87 15.87 -5.41 -16.64
CA GLU A 87 16.01 -4.01 -17.07
C GLU A 87 15.71 -3.79 -18.56
N ASP A 88 15.96 -4.80 -19.40
CA ASP A 88 15.58 -4.82 -20.81
C ASP A 88 14.09 -5.12 -21.05
N LYS A 89 13.32 -5.35 -19.97
CA LYS A 89 11.87 -5.55 -19.92
C LYS A 89 11.36 -6.75 -20.73
N LEU A 90 12.26 -7.64 -21.14
CA LEU A 90 11.92 -8.81 -21.95
C LEU A 90 11.38 -9.98 -21.11
N GLN A 91 11.61 -10.00 -19.79
CA GLN A 91 11.20 -11.09 -18.91
C GLN A 91 10.61 -10.57 -17.60
N VAL A 92 9.31 -10.83 -17.40
CA VAL A 92 8.62 -10.69 -16.12
C VAL A 92 8.48 -12.08 -15.50
N ARG A 93 8.73 -12.20 -14.19
CA ARG A 93 8.72 -13.48 -13.48
C ARG A 93 8.18 -13.35 -12.06
N TYR A 94 7.28 -14.26 -11.69
CA TYR A 94 6.90 -14.46 -10.30
C TYR A 94 8.04 -15.09 -9.49
N ILE A 95 8.29 -14.54 -8.30
CA ILE A 95 9.29 -15.00 -7.35
C ILE A 95 8.57 -15.61 -6.16
N PRO A 96 8.58 -16.94 -5.99
CA PRO A 96 7.92 -17.59 -4.87
C PRO A 96 8.53 -17.12 -3.55
N LEU A 97 7.68 -16.84 -2.57
CA LEU A 97 8.10 -16.57 -1.20
C LEU A 97 8.49 -17.88 -0.50
N PRO A 98 9.33 -17.84 0.56
CA PRO A 98 9.55 -18.99 1.42
C PRO A 98 8.23 -19.54 1.98
N ASP A 99 8.11 -20.87 2.14
CA ASP A 99 6.85 -21.54 2.53
C ASP A 99 6.24 -21.02 3.85
N ASN A 100 7.07 -20.46 4.75
CA ASN A 100 6.65 -19.92 6.03
C ASN A 100 6.31 -18.42 6.01
N VAL A 101 6.47 -17.74 4.87
CA VAL A 101 6.25 -16.31 4.71
C VAL A 101 4.95 -16.09 3.92
N LYS A 102 3.97 -15.48 4.56
CA LYS A 102 2.69 -15.13 3.92
C LYS A 102 2.64 -13.69 3.41
N SER A 103 3.39 -12.81 4.05
CA SER A 103 3.36 -11.37 3.83
C SER A 103 4.76 -10.79 4.04
N ILE A 104 5.07 -9.76 3.27
CA ILE A 104 6.35 -9.08 3.21
C ILE A 104 6.18 -7.70 3.86
N SER A 105 6.95 -7.43 4.91
CA SER A 105 6.96 -6.12 5.55
C SER A 105 7.83 -5.14 4.76
N SER A 106 8.98 -5.60 4.25
CA SER A 106 9.88 -4.79 3.45
C SER A 106 10.73 -5.60 2.46
N THR A 107 11.12 -4.95 1.36
CA THR A 107 12.17 -5.42 0.44
C THR A 107 13.20 -4.32 0.24
N PHE A 108 14.48 -4.66 0.29
CA PHE A 108 15.57 -3.69 0.20
C PHE A 108 16.84 -4.33 -0.36
N VAL A 109 17.83 -3.49 -0.68
CA VAL A 109 19.12 -3.94 -1.23
C VAL A 109 20.21 -3.67 -0.21
N ARG A 110 21.06 -4.67 0.02
CA ARG A 110 22.25 -4.58 0.88
C ARG A 110 23.37 -5.38 0.23
N ASN A 111 24.56 -4.79 0.10
CA ASN A 111 25.73 -5.43 -0.51
C ASN A 111 25.38 -6.11 -1.84
N ASP A 112 24.71 -5.37 -2.74
CA ASP A 112 24.23 -5.84 -4.06
C ASP A 112 23.31 -7.04 -4.05
N SER A 113 22.71 -7.32 -2.91
CA SER A 113 21.82 -8.44 -2.71
C SER A 113 20.44 -7.94 -2.33
N LEU A 114 19.42 -8.54 -2.94
CA LEU A 114 18.03 -8.31 -2.55
C LEU A 114 17.76 -9.04 -1.23
N ILE A 115 17.25 -8.30 -0.26
CA ILE A 115 16.81 -8.80 1.04
C ILE A 115 15.31 -8.56 1.19
N MET A 116 14.63 -9.50 1.82
CA MET A 116 13.22 -9.44 2.20
C MET A 116 13.09 -9.59 3.71
N GLU A 117 12.28 -8.76 4.33
CA GLU A 117 11.80 -8.89 5.71
C GLU A 117 10.34 -9.34 5.69
N SER A 118 10.01 -10.41 6.42
CA SER A 118 8.61 -10.82 6.62
C SER A 118 7.96 -10.02 7.75
N ASP A 119 6.63 -10.12 7.88
CA ASP A 119 5.89 -9.42 8.94
C ASP A 119 6.26 -9.87 10.36
N ASP A 120 6.79 -11.08 10.52
CA ASP A 120 7.33 -11.59 11.80
C ASP A 120 8.82 -11.23 12.01
N GLY A 121 9.39 -10.38 11.15
CA GLY A 121 10.75 -9.85 11.28
C GLY A 121 11.86 -10.79 10.82
N GLN A 122 11.54 -11.92 10.16
CA GLN A 122 12.56 -12.80 9.60
C GLN A 122 13.17 -12.18 8.34
N LEU A 123 14.49 -12.29 8.20
CA LEU A 123 15.21 -11.80 7.03
C LEU A 123 15.56 -12.94 6.08
N PHE A 124 15.48 -12.67 4.78
CA PHE A 124 15.83 -13.61 3.74
C PHE A 124 16.69 -12.94 2.67
N LEU A 125 17.73 -13.65 2.24
CA LEU A 125 18.62 -13.26 1.14
C LEU A 125 18.17 -13.93 -0.15
N PHE A 126 18.04 -13.15 -1.23
CA PHE A 126 17.68 -13.67 -2.54
C PHE A 126 18.91 -14.10 -3.36
N ASP A 127 18.93 -15.35 -3.82
CA ASP A 127 19.91 -15.84 -4.80
C ASP A 127 19.33 -15.72 -6.21
N SER A 128 19.72 -14.67 -6.94
CA SER A 128 19.23 -14.41 -8.31
C SER A 128 19.68 -15.46 -9.34
N LYS A 129 20.70 -16.28 -9.05
CA LYS A 129 21.12 -17.38 -9.94
C LYS A 129 20.19 -18.58 -9.81
N LYS A 130 19.70 -18.85 -8.59
CA LYS A 130 18.80 -19.96 -8.29
C LYS A 130 17.33 -19.57 -8.27
N TRP A 131 17.03 -18.27 -8.17
CA TRP A 131 15.69 -17.72 -7.95
C TRP A 131 15.04 -18.27 -6.68
N SER A 132 15.81 -18.27 -5.60
CA SER A 132 15.41 -18.84 -4.31
C SER A 132 15.86 -17.99 -3.15
N TRP A 133 15.14 -18.09 -2.04
CA TRP A 133 15.48 -17.45 -0.78
C TRP A 133 16.30 -18.37 0.12
N SER A 134 17.22 -17.77 0.87
CA SER A 134 17.87 -18.41 2.01
C SER A 134 17.64 -17.56 3.26
N PRO A 135 17.28 -18.15 4.41
CA PRO A 135 17.19 -17.42 5.67
C PRO A 135 18.50 -16.70 5.97
N LEU A 136 18.36 -15.46 6.40
CA LEU A 136 19.46 -14.65 6.90
C LEU A 136 19.27 -14.56 8.42
N THR A 137 20.24 -15.05 9.19
CA THR A 137 20.26 -14.79 10.63
C THR A 137 20.74 -13.36 10.81
N PRO A 138 19.92 -12.45 11.37
CA PRO A 138 20.41 -11.12 11.71
C PRO A 138 21.55 -11.31 12.71
N GLU A 139 22.71 -10.73 12.43
CA GLU A 139 23.67 -10.54 13.51
C GLU A 139 23.04 -9.56 14.49
N LYS A 140 23.26 -9.73 15.81
CA LYS A 140 22.67 -8.84 16.83
C LYS A 140 22.93 -7.36 16.56
N ASP A 141 24.02 -7.07 15.86
CA ASP A 141 24.48 -5.72 15.59
C ASP A 141 23.73 -5.06 14.43
N ASP A 142 23.03 -5.83 13.57
CA ASP A 142 22.28 -5.36 12.39
C ASP A 142 20.95 -4.66 12.74
N GLU A 143 20.48 -4.74 13.99
CA GLU A 143 19.19 -4.17 14.39
C GLU A 143 19.21 -2.64 14.38
N GLY A 144 18.31 -2.07 13.56
CA GLY A 144 18.06 -0.63 13.47
C GLY A 144 19.12 0.17 12.73
N ILE A 145 20.14 -0.47 12.13
CA ILE A 145 21.11 0.22 11.27
C ILE A 145 20.41 0.70 10.01
N MET A 146 20.42 2.01 9.79
CA MET A 146 19.89 2.69 8.60
C MET A 146 20.97 2.93 7.54
N TYR A 147 22.21 3.11 7.98
CA TYR A 147 23.37 3.45 7.16
C TYR A 147 24.65 3.06 7.87
N GLU A 148 25.66 2.65 7.11
CA GLU A 148 27.01 2.41 7.63
C GLU A 148 28.06 2.73 6.55
N ASP A 149 29.12 3.44 6.93
CA ASP A 149 30.33 3.62 6.12
C ASP A 149 31.60 3.42 6.95
N ASP A 150 32.74 3.96 6.48
CA ASP A 150 34.02 3.86 7.18
C ASP A 150 34.05 4.63 8.51
N ASP A 151 33.27 5.71 8.63
CA ASP A 151 33.36 6.64 9.76
C ASP A 151 32.15 6.56 10.71
N TRP A 152 30.96 6.30 10.17
CA TRP A 152 29.69 6.41 10.87
C TRP A 152 28.84 5.14 10.69
N MET A 153 28.23 4.72 11.79
CA MET A 153 27.08 3.82 11.79
C MET A 153 25.87 4.61 12.26
N VAL A 154 24.81 4.64 11.45
CA VAL A 154 23.59 5.39 11.76
C VAL A 154 22.49 4.41 12.14
N LYS A 155 21.89 4.57 13.31
CA LYS A 155 20.77 3.76 13.79
C LYS A 155 19.51 4.60 14.01
N HIS A 156 18.34 3.99 13.91
CA HIS A 156 17.04 4.65 14.11
C HIS A 156 16.10 3.79 14.97
N ALA A 157 15.33 4.44 15.84
CA ALA A 157 14.24 3.83 16.60
C ALA A 157 12.98 4.69 16.47
N ASP A 158 11.86 4.04 16.18
CA ASP A 158 10.55 4.65 16.00
C ASP A 158 9.54 4.05 16.99
N HIS A 159 9.04 4.87 17.92
CA HIS A 159 8.01 4.49 18.89
C HIS A 159 6.65 5.11 18.56
N GLY A 160 6.42 5.51 17.30
CA GLY A 160 5.16 6.10 16.86
C GLY A 160 4.88 7.43 17.53
N GLU A 161 3.74 7.55 18.20
CA GLU A 161 3.31 8.80 18.85
C GLU A 161 4.20 9.22 20.03
N PHE A 162 5.08 8.33 20.51
CA PHE A 162 5.93 8.57 21.67
C PHE A 162 7.37 9.00 21.31
N GLY A 163 7.59 9.28 20.03
CA GLY A 163 8.81 9.89 19.52
C GLY A 163 9.73 8.91 18.80
N ASN A 164 10.65 9.49 18.04
CA ASN A 164 11.73 8.77 17.38
C ASN A 164 13.05 9.52 17.55
N ALA A 165 14.14 8.77 17.39
CA ALA A 165 15.47 9.35 17.38
C ALA A 165 16.37 8.60 16.41
N THR A 166 17.40 9.30 15.97
CA THR A 166 18.44 8.76 15.10
C THR A 166 19.80 9.02 15.73
N TRP A 167 20.61 7.97 15.81
CA TRP A 167 21.94 7.97 16.41
C TRP A 167 22.99 7.88 15.33
N PHE A 168 23.99 8.75 15.41
CA PHE A 168 25.21 8.70 14.64
C PHE A 168 26.32 8.21 15.54
N ILE A 169 26.83 7.02 15.25
CA ILE A 169 27.80 6.31 16.06
C ILE A 169 29.14 6.39 15.32
N ASP A 170 30.09 7.13 15.88
CA ASP A 170 31.44 7.22 15.34
C ASP A 170 32.12 5.85 15.50
N LYS A 171 32.53 5.24 14.38
CA LYS A 171 33.12 3.91 14.37
C LYS A 171 34.52 3.87 14.99
N HIS A 172 35.22 5.00 15.02
CA HIS A 172 36.57 5.13 15.57
C HIS A 172 36.53 5.44 17.08
N SER A 173 35.74 6.45 17.49
CA SER A 173 35.68 6.89 18.89
C SER A 173 34.64 6.13 19.73
N LYS A 174 33.64 5.53 19.08
CA LYS A 174 32.45 4.91 19.71
C LYS A 174 31.55 5.90 20.47
N GLU A 175 31.74 7.20 20.23
CA GLU A 175 30.84 8.25 20.71
C GLU A 175 29.55 8.25 19.88
N GLU A 176 28.43 8.62 20.52
CA GLU A 176 27.12 8.63 19.88
C GLU A 176 26.50 10.03 19.94
N TYR A 177 25.93 10.45 18.83
CA TYR A 177 25.24 11.72 18.70
C TYR A 177 23.81 11.48 18.24
N ALA A 178 22.84 11.93 19.03
CA ALA A 178 21.43 11.73 18.76
C ALA A 178 20.77 12.99 18.24
N PHE A 179 19.79 12.78 17.36
CA PHE A 179 18.83 13.77 16.95
C PHE A 179 17.44 13.22 17.21
N VAL A 180 16.70 13.92 18.07
CA VAL A 180 15.32 13.62 18.47
C VAL A 180 14.40 14.55 17.68
N GLU A 181 13.18 14.09 17.37
CA GLU A 181 12.17 14.81 16.56
C GLU A 181 12.44 14.80 15.05
N LEU A 182 13.35 13.95 14.57
CA LEU A 182 13.57 13.79 13.14
C LEU A 182 12.57 12.80 12.53
N ASN A 183 11.33 13.25 12.50
CA ASN A 183 10.31 12.71 11.62
C ASN A 183 10.69 13.06 10.18
N GLY A 184 11.42 12.16 9.50
CA GLY A 184 11.86 12.42 8.14
C GLY A 184 12.76 11.35 7.54
N GLY A 185 12.86 11.37 6.21
CA GLY A 185 13.78 10.51 5.50
C GLY A 185 15.22 11.04 5.62
N PHE A 186 16.13 10.19 6.12
CA PHE A 186 17.57 10.46 6.15
C PHE A 186 18.22 10.17 4.81
N ARG A 187 19.04 11.11 4.34
CA ARG A 187 19.65 11.09 3.02
C ARG A 187 21.09 11.55 3.16
N ARG A 188 22.05 10.94 2.47
CA ARG A 188 23.44 11.39 2.46
C ARG A 188 23.87 11.70 1.04
N ILE A 189 24.69 12.73 0.91
CA ILE A 189 25.32 13.18 -0.33
C ILE A 189 26.74 13.58 -0.01
N GLY A 190 27.72 12.89 -0.59
CA GLY A 190 29.12 13.02 -0.18
C GLY A 190 29.27 12.79 1.33
N ASN A 191 29.75 13.81 2.06
CA ASN A 191 29.93 13.74 3.52
C ASN A 191 28.83 14.46 4.30
N THR A 192 27.77 14.89 3.63
CA THR A 192 26.70 15.69 4.22
C THR A 192 25.44 14.87 4.36
N PHE A 193 24.87 14.88 5.56
CA PHE A 193 23.56 14.27 5.82
C PHE A 193 22.46 15.31 5.64
N TYR A 194 21.32 14.85 5.15
CA TYR A 194 20.11 15.61 4.93
C TYR A 194 18.95 14.92 5.62
N VAL A 195 18.11 15.69 6.28
CA VAL A 195 16.89 15.19 6.90
C VAL A 195 15.71 15.91 6.28
N VAL A 196 14.85 15.15 5.61
CA VAL A 196 13.67 15.69 4.92
C VAL A 196 12.44 15.36 5.73
N SER A 197 11.86 16.38 6.38
CA SER A 197 10.55 16.29 7.03
C SER A 197 9.43 16.73 6.08
N LEU A 198 8.18 16.74 6.54
CA LEU A 198 7.01 17.10 5.72
C LEU A 198 7.09 18.49 5.09
N THR A 199 7.80 19.45 5.69
CA THR A 199 7.87 20.84 5.17
C THR A 199 9.27 21.43 5.19
N ARG A 200 10.29 20.66 5.59
CA ARG A 200 11.65 21.16 5.76
C ARG A 200 12.72 20.19 5.29
N ILE A 201 13.85 20.75 4.88
CA ILE A 201 15.10 20.00 4.69
C ILE A 201 16.13 20.60 5.64
N TYR A 202 16.72 19.76 6.48
CA TYR A 202 17.86 20.11 7.31
C TYR A 202 19.13 19.55 6.69
N GLU A 203 20.21 20.34 6.72
CA GLU A 203 21.53 19.92 6.30
C GLU A 203 22.41 19.74 7.54
N ILE A 204 22.95 18.54 7.72
CA ILE A 204 23.82 18.14 8.83
C ILE A 204 25.20 17.86 8.22
N PRO A 205 26.07 18.88 8.15
CA PRO A 205 27.42 18.72 7.59
C PRO A 205 28.35 17.91 8.51
N ASP A 206 28.02 17.82 9.80
CA ASP A 206 28.78 17.11 10.81
C ASP A 206 27.82 16.55 11.88
N PRO A 207 27.71 15.22 12.03
CA PRO A 207 26.83 14.63 13.04
C PRO A 207 27.14 15.01 14.49
N THR A 208 28.37 15.45 14.79
CA THR A 208 28.81 15.81 16.15
C THR A 208 28.10 17.03 16.72
N ILE A 209 27.41 17.80 15.87
CA ILE A 209 26.55 18.92 16.30
C ILE A 209 25.27 18.46 17.02
N GLY A 210 24.93 17.18 16.92
CA GLY A 210 23.80 16.58 17.61
C GLY A 210 23.99 16.50 19.12
N PHE A 211 23.00 15.92 19.80
CA PHE A 211 23.08 15.70 21.24
C PHE A 211 24.07 14.59 21.55
N HIS A 212 25.16 14.95 22.22
CA HIS A 212 26.16 13.98 22.68
C HIS A 212 25.55 13.06 23.73
N CYS A 213 25.51 11.76 23.44
CA CYS A 213 24.79 10.78 24.27
C CYS A 213 25.64 10.36 25.47
N ASP A 214 24.98 10.28 26.63
CA ASP A 214 25.51 9.62 27.81
C ASP A 214 25.08 8.14 27.86
N SER A 215 25.50 7.41 28.90
CA SER A 215 25.16 6.00 29.05
C SER A 215 23.65 5.70 28.99
N SER A 216 22.78 6.63 29.38
CA SER A 216 21.33 6.41 29.39
C SER A 216 20.68 6.68 28.03
N THR A 217 21.30 7.52 27.19
CA THR A 217 20.74 8.00 25.92
C THR A 217 21.36 7.36 24.68
N ARG A 218 22.37 6.49 24.87
CA ARG A 218 22.90 5.62 23.80
C ARG A 218 21.84 4.68 23.23
N TYR A 219 21.97 4.34 21.95
CA TYR A 219 20.97 3.57 21.21
C TYR A 219 20.54 2.28 21.92
N GLU A 220 21.48 1.43 22.32
CA GLU A 220 21.15 0.12 22.91
C GLU A 220 20.36 0.22 24.23
N ASN A 221 20.46 1.34 24.94
CA ASN A 221 19.71 1.57 26.18
C ASN A 221 18.40 2.33 25.93
N ALA A 222 18.40 3.21 24.94
CA ALA A 222 17.26 4.07 24.63
C ALA A 222 16.21 3.39 23.75
N LYS A 223 16.59 2.45 22.86
CA LYS A 223 15.69 1.83 21.86
C LYS A 223 14.50 1.05 22.43
N GLU A 224 14.55 0.68 23.72
CA GLU A 224 13.44 -0.02 24.41
C GLU A 224 12.58 0.97 25.24
N THR A 225 12.93 2.26 25.23
CA THR A 225 12.25 3.28 26.02
C THR A 225 11.01 3.75 25.30
N HIS A 226 9.83 3.37 25.80
CA HIS A 226 8.56 3.73 25.17
C HIS A 226 8.33 5.24 25.02
N LEU A 227 8.84 6.09 25.92
CA LEU A 227 8.73 7.56 25.87
C LEU A 227 10.06 8.18 25.48
N LEU A 228 10.51 7.91 24.25
CA LEU A 228 11.86 8.26 23.82
C LEU A 228 12.12 9.77 23.86
N GLU A 229 11.19 10.59 23.39
CA GLU A 229 11.32 12.06 23.44
C GLU A 229 11.47 12.58 24.87
N HIS A 230 10.62 12.14 25.79
CA HIS A 230 10.68 12.55 27.19
C HIS A 230 12.01 12.17 27.84
N HIS A 231 12.50 10.95 27.55
CA HIS A 231 13.77 10.46 28.06
C HIS A 231 14.94 11.35 27.63
N PHE A 232 14.96 11.79 26.36
CA PHE A 232 15.97 12.73 25.89
C PHE A 232 15.81 14.14 26.48
N PHE A 233 14.59 14.64 26.64
CA PHE A 233 14.36 15.94 27.27
C PHE A 233 14.83 15.97 28.73
N ASP A 234 14.58 14.91 29.49
CA ASP A 234 15.08 14.75 30.85
C ASP A 234 16.62 14.72 30.91
N ALA A 235 17.25 14.15 29.87
CA ALA A 235 18.71 14.15 29.70
C ALA A 235 19.27 15.52 29.23
N GLY A 236 18.42 16.54 29.07
CA GLY A 236 18.83 17.88 28.68
C GLY A 236 18.93 18.10 27.18
N TYR A 237 18.34 17.23 26.36
CA TYR A 237 18.20 17.45 24.92
C TYR A 237 17.50 18.78 24.64
N LYS A 238 17.98 19.48 23.61
CA LYS A 238 17.32 20.66 23.05
C LYS A 238 16.88 20.34 21.62
N PRO A 239 15.68 20.72 21.18
CA PRO A 239 15.22 20.51 19.82
C PRO A 239 16.22 20.96 18.74
N MET A 240 16.29 20.22 17.63
CA MET A 240 17.29 20.39 16.55
C MET A 240 17.40 21.83 16.03
N ARG A 241 16.32 22.60 15.97
CA ARG A 241 16.34 24.01 15.52
C ARG A 241 17.30 24.90 16.31
N HIS A 242 17.75 24.47 17.49
CA HIS A 242 18.79 25.16 18.24
C HIS A 242 20.21 24.91 17.71
N PHE A 243 20.38 23.87 16.89
CA PHE A 243 21.66 23.42 16.35
C PHE A 243 21.76 23.62 14.83
N VAL A 244 20.65 23.49 14.09
CA VAL A 244 20.64 23.49 12.61
C VAL A 244 19.45 24.27 12.05
N ASN A 245 19.73 25.24 11.18
CA ASN A 245 18.68 25.92 10.41
C ASN A 245 18.29 25.08 9.19
N PRO A 246 16.99 24.96 8.85
CA PRO A 246 16.59 24.29 7.64
C PRO A 246 17.11 25.04 6.41
N VAL A 247 17.66 24.30 5.46
CA VAL A 247 18.09 24.81 4.15
C VAL A 247 16.89 25.08 3.25
N VAL A 248 15.82 24.29 3.39
CA VAL A 248 14.54 24.51 2.71
C VAL A 248 13.39 24.46 3.71
N ARG A 249 12.41 25.34 3.57
CA ARG A 249 11.26 25.45 4.46
C ARG A 249 10.01 25.95 3.72
N PHE A 250 8.88 25.27 3.90
CA PHE A 250 7.57 25.63 3.32
C PHE A 250 6.54 26.14 4.34
N ASP A 251 6.80 26.00 5.63
CA ASP A 251 5.95 26.55 6.69
C ASP A 251 6.48 27.89 7.23
N GLU A 252 5.59 28.77 7.69
CA GLU A 252 5.98 29.99 8.42
C GLU A 252 6.06 29.74 9.94
N PHE A 253 5.40 28.69 10.44
CA PHE A 253 5.29 28.41 11.86
C PHE A 253 6.60 27.91 12.44
N ASP A 254 7.19 28.68 13.35
CA ASP A 254 8.19 28.12 14.24
C ASP A 254 7.44 27.12 15.13
N LEU A 255 7.63 25.82 14.88
CA LEU A 255 6.95 24.72 15.59
C LEU A 255 7.50 24.60 17.02
N SER A 256 7.81 25.72 17.67
CA SER A 256 8.22 25.77 19.05
C SER A 256 7.03 25.49 19.93
N GLY A 257 6.73 24.20 20.04
CA GLY A 257 5.93 23.62 21.13
C GLY A 257 6.54 23.83 22.52
N GLU A 258 7.49 24.76 22.70
CA GLU A 258 7.83 25.33 23.99
C GLU A 258 7.55 26.84 23.94
N PHE A 259 6.33 27.23 24.33
CA PHE A 259 6.14 28.56 24.89
C PHE A 259 6.62 28.50 26.34
N ILE A 260 7.77 29.13 26.59
CA ILE A 260 8.11 29.52 27.96
C ILE A 260 7.21 30.72 28.26
N LEU A 261 6.18 30.47 29.07
CA LEU A 261 5.34 31.54 29.58
C LEU A 261 6.20 32.53 30.37
N PRO A 262 5.79 33.81 30.52
CA PRO A 262 6.55 34.80 31.27
C PRO A 262 6.89 34.39 32.72
N ASP A 263 6.20 33.39 33.27
CA ASP A 263 6.43 32.82 34.60
C ASP A 263 7.41 31.64 34.64
N GLY A 264 7.98 31.26 33.49
CA GLY A 264 8.93 30.15 33.35
C GLY A 264 8.29 28.77 33.21
N SER A 265 6.96 28.67 33.21
CA SER A 265 6.27 27.41 32.91
C SER A 265 6.35 27.06 31.42
N ARG A 266 6.42 25.77 31.13
CA ARG A 266 6.48 25.23 29.77
C ARG A 266 5.10 24.72 29.38
N ILE A 267 4.56 25.22 28.27
CA ILE A 267 3.41 24.58 27.62
C ILE A 267 3.98 23.71 26.51
N TYR A 268 3.85 22.39 26.67
CA TYR A 268 4.04 21.45 25.57
C TYR A 268 2.80 21.51 24.69
N HIS A 269 2.96 21.95 23.44
CA HIS A 269 1.89 21.74 22.47
C HIS A 269 1.72 20.25 22.26
N ASN A 270 0.47 19.80 22.31
CA ASN A 270 0.13 18.47 21.86
C ASN A 270 0.64 18.32 20.41
N PRO A 271 1.48 17.32 20.08
CA PRO A 271 1.94 17.11 18.71
C PRO A 271 0.76 17.09 17.72
N TYR A 272 -0.40 16.56 18.13
CA TYR A 272 -1.68 16.58 17.38
C TYR A 272 -2.19 17.98 17.00
N GLU A 273 -1.86 19.05 17.74
CA GLU A 273 -2.21 20.43 17.37
C GLU A 273 -1.21 21.04 16.38
N VAL A 274 0.07 20.69 16.51
CA VAL A 274 1.14 21.07 15.55
C VAL A 274 0.85 20.47 14.16
N PHE A 275 0.21 19.30 14.11
CA PHE A 275 -0.31 18.70 12.88
C PHE A 275 -1.29 19.60 12.12
N ASN A 276 -2.12 20.40 12.81
CA ASN A 276 -3.05 21.32 12.14
C ASN A 276 -2.35 22.51 11.46
N ASP A 277 -1.12 22.84 11.85
CA ASP A 277 -0.38 23.94 11.25
C ASP A 277 0.41 23.51 10.01
N TYR A 278 0.84 22.24 9.92
CA TYR A 278 1.30 21.66 8.65
C TYR A 278 0.22 21.70 7.57
N LEU A 279 -1.08 21.64 7.95
CA LEU A 279 -2.21 21.79 7.03
C LEU A 279 -2.29 23.17 6.36
N LYS A 280 -1.55 24.16 6.85
CA LYS A 280 -1.50 25.50 6.25
C LYS A 280 -0.40 25.63 5.20
N ALA A 281 0.52 24.68 5.12
CA ALA A 281 1.55 24.71 4.10
C ALA A 281 0.92 24.33 2.75
N ASP A 282 0.96 25.26 1.80
CA ASP A 282 0.54 25.02 0.42
C ASP A 282 1.45 24.01 -0.30
N THR A 283 2.60 23.67 0.28
CA THR A 283 3.55 22.70 -0.26
C THR A 283 4.11 21.79 0.82
N THR A 284 4.12 20.48 0.56
CA THR A 284 4.68 19.47 1.46
C THR A 284 5.58 18.49 0.70
N PHE A 285 6.58 17.96 1.38
CA PHE A 285 7.37 16.83 0.92
C PHE A 285 6.58 15.54 1.06
N VAL A 286 6.47 14.80 -0.03
CA VAL A 286 5.85 13.47 -0.07
C VAL A 286 6.90 12.39 0.10
N ALA A 287 8.03 12.54 -0.59
CA ALA A 287 9.16 11.61 -0.53
C ALA A 287 10.46 12.32 -0.90
N SER A 288 11.59 11.69 -0.56
CA SER A 288 12.92 12.16 -0.96
C SER A 288 13.87 11.01 -1.25
N PHE A 289 14.90 11.21 -2.06
CA PHE A 289 15.93 10.22 -2.39
C PHE A 289 17.15 10.91 -3.02
N CYS A 290 18.36 10.34 -2.92
CA CYS A 290 19.55 10.92 -3.57
C CYS A 290 19.91 10.17 -4.84
N ALA A 291 20.12 10.81 -5.98
CA ALA A 291 20.71 10.13 -7.13
C ALA A 291 21.81 11.01 -7.72
N SER A 292 22.96 10.42 -8.05
CA SER A 292 24.13 11.11 -8.61
C SER A 292 24.54 12.31 -7.76
N ASP A 293 24.75 12.09 -6.47
CA ASP A 293 25.08 13.15 -5.49
C ASP A 293 24.06 14.30 -5.44
N THR A 294 22.81 14.05 -5.81
CA THR A 294 21.75 15.08 -5.83
C THR A 294 20.54 14.62 -5.03
N LEU A 295 20.04 15.46 -4.11
CA LEU A 295 18.81 15.17 -3.37
C LEU A 295 17.61 15.52 -4.25
N PHE A 296 16.76 14.54 -4.52
CA PHE A 296 15.47 14.73 -5.15
C PHE A 296 14.36 14.65 -4.10
N CYS A 297 13.30 15.43 -4.34
CA CYS A 297 12.14 15.57 -3.48
C CYS A 297 10.88 15.53 -4.33
N ALA A 298 9.98 14.60 -4.03
CA ALA A 298 8.60 14.66 -4.51
C ALA A 298 7.81 15.62 -3.61
N LEU A 299 7.15 16.59 -4.23
CA LEU A 299 6.46 17.70 -3.57
C LEU A 299 4.98 17.67 -3.94
N ASN A 300 4.10 17.71 -2.96
CA ASN A 300 2.71 18.04 -3.20
C ASN A 300 2.57 19.56 -3.15
N THR A 301 2.22 20.18 -4.28
CA THR A 301 2.09 21.64 -4.44
C THR A 301 0.64 22.01 -4.79
N PRO A 302 0.27 23.31 -4.80
CA PRO A 302 -1.07 23.72 -5.24
C PRO A 302 -1.35 23.42 -6.72
N LEU A 303 -0.30 23.19 -7.51
CA LEU A 303 -0.39 22.83 -8.93
C LEU A 303 -0.44 21.31 -9.16
N GLY A 304 -0.22 20.51 -8.12
CA GLY A 304 -0.16 19.06 -8.17
C GLY A 304 1.16 18.50 -7.64
N LEU A 305 1.42 17.24 -7.97
CA LEU A 305 2.67 16.57 -7.59
C LEU A 305 3.80 17.04 -8.51
N GLU A 306 4.95 17.36 -7.93
CA GLU A 306 6.16 17.77 -8.63
C GLU A 306 7.36 16.99 -8.13
N LEU A 307 8.30 16.67 -9.01
CA LEU A 307 9.64 16.24 -8.62
C LEU A 307 10.57 17.42 -8.73
N ALA A 308 11.30 17.72 -7.66
CA ALA A 308 12.33 18.76 -7.63
C ALA A 308 13.66 18.17 -7.17
N LYS A 309 14.77 18.81 -7.56
CA LYS A 309 16.10 18.53 -7.02
C LYS A 309 16.60 19.68 -6.17
N LEU A 310 17.36 19.37 -5.12
CA LEU A 310 18.03 20.35 -4.29
C LEU A 310 19.31 20.81 -4.97
N GLU A 311 19.35 22.06 -5.41
CA GLU A 311 20.52 22.71 -5.99
C GLU A 311 20.77 24.04 -5.30
N ASN A 312 21.97 24.23 -4.74
CA ASN A 312 22.34 25.46 -4.03
C ASN A 312 21.28 25.89 -3.00
N VAL A 313 20.82 24.94 -2.17
CA VAL A 313 19.84 25.20 -1.12
C VAL A 313 18.46 25.61 -1.67
N LYS A 314 18.16 25.32 -2.94
CA LYS A 314 16.86 25.56 -3.57
C LYS A 314 16.32 24.31 -4.22
N LEU A 315 15.02 24.11 -4.10
CA LEU A 315 14.33 23.08 -4.88
C LEU A 315 14.05 23.61 -6.28
N VAL A 316 14.64 22.95 -7.27
CA VAL A 316 14.47 23.23 -8.68
C VAL A 316 13.55 22.15 -9.26
N PRO A 317 12.32 22.49 -9.68
CA PRO A 317 11.44 21.53 -10.34
C PRO A 317 12.10 20.91 -11.57
N VAL A 318 11.99 19.60 -11.70
CA VAL A 318 12.51 18.83 -12.83
C VAL A 318 11.42 18.06 -13.57
N HIS A 319 10.29 17.78 -12.92
CA HIS A 319 9.13 17.13 -13.53
C HIS A 319 7.84 17.56 -12.85
N HIS A 320 6.78 17.74 -13.63
CA HIS A 320 5.42 17.95 -13.13
C HIS A 320 4.59 16.73 -13.50
N PHE A 321 3.94 16.12 -12.53
CA PHE A 321 3.05 14.99 -12.80
C PHE A 321 1.69 15.53 -13.25
N ASN A 322 1.13 14.94 -14.31
CA ASN A 322 -0.13 15.40 -14.91
C ASN A 322 -1.36 15.23 -14.00
N LYS A 323 -1.21 14.60 -12.83
CA LYS A 323 -2.27 14.38 -11.85
C LYS A 323 -1.87 14.93 -10.48
N SER A 324 -2.75 15.70 -9.85
CA SER A 324 -2.65 15.98 -8.42
C SER A 324 -2.91 14.70 -7.64
N ILE A 325 -2.11 14.41 -6.62
CA ILE A 325 -2.56 13.51 -5.56
C ILE A 325 -3.80 14.17 -4.96
N GLY A 326 -4.95 13.49 -5.00
CA GLY A 326 -6.23 14.09 -4.60
C GLY A 326 -6.09 14.82 -3.25
N SER A 327 -6.40 16.11 -3.24
CA SER A 327 -6.23 17.02 -2.10
C SER A 327 -7.02 16.63 -0.85
N ASN A 328 -7.92 15.64 -0.95
CA ASN A 328 -8.96 15.42 0.04
C ASN A 328 -8.58 14.48 1.19
N TYR A 329 -7.54 13.65 1.06
CA TYR A 329 -7.16 12.75 2.16
C TYR A 329 -5.67 12.37 2.15
N PRO A 330 -4.75 13.28 2.49
CA PRO A 330 -3.40 12.84 2.86
C PRO A 330 -3.42 11.96 4.12
N TYR A 331 -4.48 12.03 4.96
CA TYR A 331 -4.36 11.69 6.38
C TYR A 331 -5.00 10.40 6.92
N HIS A 332 -5.85 9.67 6.19
CA HIS A 332 -6.32 8.36 6.69
C HIS A 332 -5.24 7.26 6.64
N TYR A 333 -4.08 7.58 6.08
CA TYR A 333 -2.97 6.66 5.88
C TYR A 333 -1.74 6.97 6.76
N PHE A 334 -1.76 7.92 7.70
CA PHE A 334 -0.54 8.19 8.50
C PHE A 334 -0.31 7.22 9.66
N ASN A 335 -1.32 6.47 10.10
CA ASN A 335 -1.09 5.31 10.96
C ASN A 335 -0.88 4.02 10.15
N GLU A 336 -1.22 4.02 8.86
CA GLU A 336 -1.01 2.90 7.93
C GLU A 336 -0.74 3.45 6.51
N TYR A 337 0.53 3.75 6.19
CA TYR A 337 1.10 3.89 4.83
C TYR A 337 0.48 4.86 3.79
N PRO A 338 1.02 6.08 3.58
CA PRO A 338 1.04 6.68 2.24
C PRO A 338 2.24 6.06 1.51
N SER A 339 1.93 5.10 0.62
CA SER A 339 2.84 4.37 -0.25
C SER A 339 3.44 5.27 -1.35
N ILE A 340 4.37 6.14 -0.96
CA ILE A 340 5.66 6.20 -1.68
C ILE A 340 6.64 5.64 -0.67
N SER A 341 6.91 4.34 -0.76
CA SER A 341 7.61 3.52 0.25
C SER A 341 8.93 4.16 0.69
N ALA A 342 8.88 5.09 1.64
CA ALA A 342 10.03 5.69 2.30
C ALA A 342 10.51 4.85 3.49
N ARG A 343 9.98 3.62 3.64
CA ARG A 343 10.41 2.63 4.63
C ARG A 343 11.74 2.00 4.18
N TYR A 344 12.81 2.79 4.22
CA TYR A 344 14.16 2.33 3.91
C TYR A 344 14.91 2.12 5.20
N LYS A 345 14.99 0.87 5.65
CA LYS A 345 15.78 0.49 6.82
C LYS A 345 17.27 0.31 6.53
N TYR A 346 17.77 0.32 5.29
CA TYR A 346 19.23 0.26 5.04
C TYR A 346 19.58 0.72 3.62
N ARG A 347 20.61 1.55 3.44
CA ARG A 347 21.19 1.89 2.13
C ARG A 347 22.71 1.95 2.21
N ASP A 348 23.38 1.06 1.49
CA ASP A 348 24.83 1.02 1.33
C ASP A 348 25.26 1.95 0.18
N GLU A 349 26.16 2.90 0.46
CA GLU A 349 26.74 3.83 -0.53
C GLU A 349 28.01 3.29 -1.19
N SER A 350 28.54 2.15 -0.75
CA SER A 350 29.76 1.57 -1.33
C SER A 350 29.57 1.07 -2.76
N ASN A 351 28.32 0.98 -3.25
CA ASN A 351 28.04 0.70 -4.66
C ASN A 351 27.57 1.94 -5.45
N PRO A 352 28.42 2.52 -6.32
CA PRO A 352 28.11 3.67 -7.17
C PRO A 352 27.16 3.37 -8.35
N THR A 353 26.44 2.25 -8.35
CA THR A 353 25.32 2.00 -9.27
C THR A 353 24.06 2.72 -8.78
N ASP A 354 24.16 4.04 -8.73
CA ASP A 354 23.19 4.96 -8.12
C ASP A 354 21.95 5.12 -9.02
N TYR A 355 21.06 4.13 -8.96
CA TYR A 355 19.71 4.20 -9.52
C TYR A 355 18.73 4.40 -8.38
N ARG A 356 17.88 5.43 -8.47
CA ARG A 356 16.79 5.59 -7.51
C ARG A 356 15.45 5.62 -8.21
N LEU A 357 14.59 4.74 -7.74
CA LEU A 357 13.23 4.57 -8.19
C LEU A 357 12.30 5.46 -7.38
N LEU A 358 11.56 6.32 -8.06
CA LEU A 358 10.40 6.98 -7.49
C LEU A 358 9.15 6.31 -8.05
N LEU A 359 8.42 5.61 -7.20
CA LEU A 359 7.12 5.07 -7.54
C LEU A 359 6.04 6.11 -7.23
N VAL A 360 5.24 6.45 -8.22
CA VAL A 360 4.03 7.26 -8.08
C VAL A 360 2.83 6.37 -8.39
N ILE A 361 2.12 5.96 -7.34
CA ILE A 361 0.94 5.10 -7.47
C ILE A 361 -0.25 5.97 -7.84
N ASN A 362 -0.97 5.59 -8.90
CA ASN A 362 -2.21 6.23 -9.29
C ASN A 362 -3.38 5.30 -8.90
N THR A 363 -4.15 5.72 -7.90
CA THR A 363 -5.20 4.92 -7.27
C THR A 363 -6.42 4.68 -8.15
N GLU A 364 -6.58 5.38 -9.28
CA GLU A 364 -7.84 5.33 -10.03
C GLU A 364 -7.92 4.25 -11.13
N ALA A 365 -6.85 3.51 -11.49
CA ALA A 365 -6.92 2.61 -12.65
C ALA A 365 -5.81 1.55 -12.80
N GLY A 366 -5.47 0.75 -11.76
CA GLY A 366 -4.54 -0.39 -11.93
C GLY A 366 -3.24 -0.04 -12.66
N SER A 367 -2.74 1.17 -12.44
CA SER A 367 -1.56 1.68 -13.14
C SER A 367 -0.78 2.59 -12.20
N SER A 368 0.53 2.44 -12.22
CA SER A 368 1.48 3.26 -11.47
C SER A 368 2.51 3.80 -12.43
N GLU A 369 3.08 4.95 -12.11
CA GLU A 369 4.21 5.51 -12.85
C GLU A 369 5.47 5.28 -12.03
N LEU A 370 6.49 4.70 -12.66
CA LEU A 370 7.79 4.47 -12.07
C LEU A 370 8.79 5.38 -12.75
N ILE A 371 9.43 6.24 -11.99
CA ILE A 371 10.53 7.05 -12.49
C ILE A 371 11.84 6.36 -12.09
N ASP A 372 12.62 5.90 -13.06
CA ASP A 372 13.99 5.45 -12.85
C ASP A 372 14.95 6.62 -13.14
N ILE A 373 15.57 7.11 -12.07
CA ILE A 373 16.55 8.20 -12.15
C ILE A 373 17.92 7.56 -12.11
N ALA A 374 18.53 7.45 -13.30
CA ALA A 374 19.85 6.91 -13.50
C ALA A 374 20.88 8.02 -13.75
N HIS A 375 22.14 7.70 -13.43
CA HIS A 375 23.27 8.62 -13.49
C HIS A 375 23.49 9.34 -14.84
N ASN A 376 22.92 8.84 -15.94
CA ASN A 376 23.08 9.39 -17.30
C ASN A 376 21.78 9.55 -18.10
N GLY A 377 20.61 9.46 -17.46
CA GLY A 377 19.34 9.54 -18.16
C GLY A 377 18.17 9.28 -17.24
N ASN A 378 17.19 10.17 -17.30
CA ASN A 378 15.95 10.04 -16.59
C ASN A 378 14.99 9.20 -17.45
N THR A 379 14.70 7.96 -17.05
CA THR A 379 13.76 7.09 -17.76
C THR A 379 12.44 7.06 -17.01
N LEU A 380 11.38 7.53 -17.65
CA LEU A 380 10.01 7.36 -17.16
C LEU A 380 9.48 6.02 -17.65
N LEU A 381 9.19 5.12 -16.71
CA LEU A 381 8.59 3.80 -16.94
C LEU A 381 7.13 3.83 -16.52
N LYS A 382 6.22 3.52 -17.44
CA LYS A 382 4.83 3.30 -17.06
C LYS A 382 4.63 1.87 -16.61
N LEU A 383 4.04 1.68 -15.44
CA LEU A 383 3.72 0.37 -14.92
C LEU A 383 2.21 0.18 -15.00
N CYS A 384 1.79 -0.75 -15.84
CA CYS A 384 0.39 -1.14 -15.94
C CYS A 384 0.28 -2.53 -15.31
N TYR A 385 -0.64 -2.71 -14.37
CA TYR A 385 -0.93 -4.02 -13.83
C TYR A 385 -2.43 -4.25 -13.85
N ASP A 386 -2.83 -5.31 -14.55
CA ASP A 386 -4.22 -5.69 -14.57
C ASP A 386 -4.50 -6.62 -13.38
N ALA A 387 -5.03 -6.04 -12.31
CA ALA A 387 -5.59 -6.78 -11.19
C ALA A 387 -7.09 -7.05 -11.38
N SER A 388 -7.70 -6.61 -12.50
CA SER A 388 -9.09 -6.93 -12.85
C SER A 388 -9.17 -8.37 -13.39
N GLY A 389 -8.98 -9.32 -12.48
CA GLY A 389 -9.19 -10.74 -12.76
C GLY A 389 -10.66 -11.13 -12.92
N LEU A 390 -11.59 -10.23 -12.63
CA LEU A 390 -12.99 -10.59 -12.49
C LEU A 390 -13.86 -9.82 -13.49
N ASN A 391 -14.36 -10.56 -14.48
CA ASN A 391 -15.62 -10.19 -15.08
C ASN A 391 -16.69 -10.36 -13.98
N PRO A 392 -17.48 -9.33 -13.67
CA PRO A 392 -18.60 -9.51 -12.76
C PRO A 392 -19.50 -10.63 -13.27
N VAL A 393 -20.03 -11.46 -12.37
CA VAL A 393 -21.16 -12.33 -12.70
C VAL A 393 -22.28 -11.37 -13.09
N GLU A 394 -22.60 -11.23 -14.38
CA GLU A 394 -23.70 -10.36 -14.80
C GLU A 394 -24.98 -10.71 -14.01
N ARG A 395 -25.86 -9.74 -13.76
CA ARG A 395 -27.09 -9.87 -12.95
C ARG A 395 -27.87 -11.17 -13.21
N ASP A 396 -27.86 -11.64 -14.45
CA ASP A 396 -28.55 -12.81 -14.95
C ASP A 396 -27.95 -14.15 -14.43
N GLY A 397 -26.69 -14.15 -13.98
CA GLY A 397 -25.99 -15.34 -13.53
C GLY A 397 -26.57 -15.96 -12.26
N PHE A 398 -27.09 -15.16 -11.33
CA PHE A 398 -27.74 -15.70 -10.14
C PHE A 398 -29.05 -16.43 -10.47
N GLU A 399 -29.91 -15.83 -11.28
CA GLU A 399 -31.18 -16.45 -11.68
C GLU A 399 -30.91 -17.77 -12.41
N GLU A 400 -29.88 -17.79 -13.26
CA GLU A 400 -29.44 -18.99 -13.96
C GLU A 400 -28.90 -20.06 -13.00
N LEU A 401 -28.15 -19.64 -11.96
CA LEU A 401 -27.59 -20.53 -10.95
C LEU A 401 -28.67 -21.10 -10.02
N LEU A 402 -29.59 -20.27 -9.53
CA LEU A 402 -30.73 -20.68 -8.74
C LEU A 402 -31.63 -21.62 -9.54
N THR A 403 -31.91 -21.29 -10.80
CA THR A 403 -32.66 -22.17 -11.71
C THR A 403 -31.97 -23.52 -11.88
N PHE A 404 -30.64 -23.51 -12.04
CA PHE A 404 -29.82 -24.73 -12.08
C PHE A 404 -29.97 -25.56 -10.80
N TYR A 405 -29.86 -24.95 -9.63
CA TYR A 405 -30.04 -25.65 -8.35
C TYR A 405 -31.43 -26.24 -8.20
N LEU A 406 -32.47 -25.47 -8.50
CA LEU A 406 -33.86 -25.90 -8.33
C LEU A 406 -34.25 -27.01 -9.31
N LYS A 407 -33.74 -26.96 -10.55
CA LYS A 407 -34.02 -27.97 -11.57
C LYS A 407 -33.39 -29.33 -11.25
N ASP A 408 -32.15 -29.33 -10.77
CA ASP A 408 -31.34 -30.54 -10.58
C ASP A 408 -31.07 -30.85 -9.10
N TRP A 409 -31.87 -30.29 -8.18
CA TRP A 409 -31.66 -30.31 -6.72
C TRP A 409 -31.39 -31.72 -6.15
N ASP A 410 -32.10 -32.73 -6.62
CA ASP A 410 -31.92 -34.13 -6.17
C ASP A 410 -30.63 -34.80 -6.68
N ARG A 411 -29.95 -34.16 -7.64
CA ARG A 411 -28.80 -34.70 -8.37
C ARG A 411 -27.60 -33.75 -8.34
N LEU A 412 -27.63 -32.71 -7.50
CA LEU A 412 -26.52 -31.78 -7.38
C LEU A 412 -25.28 -32.51 -6.87
N ALA A 413 -24.30 -32.61 -7.75
CA ALA A 413 -22.96 -33.08 -7.47
C ALA A 413 -22.01 -31.89 -7.50
N LEU A 414 -20.99 -31.93 -6.64
CA LEU A 414 -20.01 -30.86 -6.49
C LEU A 414 -19.41 -30.39 -7.82
N ASP A 415 -18.93 -31.30 -8.65
CA ASP A 415 -18.31 -30.96 -9.93
C ASP A 415 -19.26 -30.19 -10.87
N SER A 416 -20.56 -30.48 -10.81
CA SER A 416 -21.55 -29.81 -11.64
C SER A 416 -21.81 -28.39 -11.15
N VAL A 417 -21.87 -28.18 -9.83
CA VAL A 417 -21.95 -26.85 -9.22
C VAL A 417 -20.72 -26.03 -9.56
N ILE A 418 -19.52 -26.59 -9.36
CA ILE A 418 -18.24 -25.95 -9.69
C ILE A 418 -18.20 -25.51 -11.16
N ARG A 419 -18.58 -26.40 -12.09
CA ARG A 419 -18.62 -26.05 -13.51
C ARG A 419 -19.63 -24.95 -13.81
N LYS A 420 -20.80 -24.98 -13.16
CA LYS A 420 -21.85 -24.00 -13.39
C LYS A 420 -21.45 -22.62 -12.88
N GLU A 421 -20.98 -22.53 -11.64
CA GLU A 421 -20.43 -21.31 -11.04
C GLU A 421 -19.33 -20.72 -11.93
N LYS A 422 -18.35 -21.54 -12.34
CA LYS A 422 -17.29 -21.11 -13.27
C LYS A 422 -17.82 -20.59 -14.60
N SER A 423 -18.85 -21.23 -15.16
CA SER A 423 -19.45 -20.78 -16.43
C SER A 423 -20.14 -19.42 -16.33
N LEU A 424 -20.52 -19.01 -15.12
CA LEU A 424 -21.16 -17.73 -14.83
C LEU A 424 -20.17 -16.66 -14.38
N GLY A 425 -18.86 -16.97 -14.35
CA GLY A 425 -17.84 -16.06 -13.83
C GLY A 425 -17.59 -16.18 -12.32
N GLY A 426 -18.23 -17.13 -11.64
CA GLY A 426 -17.95 -17.47 -10.25
C GLY A 426 -16.57 -18.13 -10.12
N GLU A 427 -15.73 -17.60 -9.23
CA GLU A 427 -14.41 -18.15 -8.97
C GLU A 427 -14.37 -18.83 -7.60
N ILE A 428 -13.70 -19.99 -7.52
CA ILE A 428 -13.70 -20.79 -6.31
C ILE A 428 -12.50 -20.37 -5.46
N SER A 429 -12.74 -19.47 -4.52
CA SER A 429 -11.76 -19.16 -3.48
C SER A 429 -11.93 -20.11 -2.30
N TYR A 430 -10.88 -20.89 -1.99
CA TYR A 430 -10.72 -21.73 -0.78
C TYR A 430 -11.62 -22.97 -0.61
N LEU A 431 -11.04 -24.15 -0.89
CA LEU A 431 -11.45 -25.43 -0.29
C LEU A 431 -10.96 -25.49 1.17
N ASN A 432 -11.70 -24.88 2.10
CA ASN A 432 -11.39 -25.01 3.54
C ASN A 432 -11.93 -26.35 4.07
N LEU A 433 -11.06 -27.37 4.14
CA LEU A 433 -11.41 -28.70 4.70
C LEU A 433 -11.46 -28.71 6.26
N GLY A 434 -11.75 -27.57 6.90
CA GLY A 434 -11.60 -27.38 8.35
C GLY A 434 -12.87 -26.89 9.05
N ALA A 435 -13.04 -27.28 10.32
CA ALA A 435 -14.24 -27.02 11.12
C ALA A 435 -14.62 -25.53 11.23
N ASP A 436 -15.89 -25.23 10.89
CA ASP A 436 -16.51 -23.92 10.98
C ASP A 436 -16.46 -23.35 12.41
N ARG A 437 -16.06 -22.08 12.55
CA ARG A 437 -16.05 -21.35 13.83
C ARG A 437 -17.30 -20.48 14.03
N ASN A 438 -18.13 -20.29 13.00
CA ASN A 438 -19.35 -19.47 13.08
C ASN A 438 -20.58 -20.36 13.32
N LYS A 439 -21.16 -20.24 14.52
CA LYS A 439 -22.30 -21.06 14.99
C LYS A 439 -23.66 -20.62 14.40
N TYR A 440 -23.85 -20.70 13.09
CA TYR A 440 -25.17 -20.58 12.42
C TYR A 440 -25.28 -21.62 11.29
N PRO A 441 -26.44 -22.27 11.07
CA PRO A 441 -26.76 -23.60 11.63
C PRO A 441 -26.83 -24.74 10.58
N PRO A 442 -26.85 -26.04 10.99
CA PRO A 442 -26.59 -26.59 12.33
C PRO A 442 -25.69 -27.85 12.35
N GLU A 443 -24.79 -27.92 13.33
CA GLU A 443 -24.15 -29.19 13.78
C GLU A 443 -25.19 -30.29 14.19
N LYS A 444 -26.49 -29.97 14.24
CA LYS A 444 -27.58 -30.88 14.55
C LYS A 444 -28.22 -31.58 13.34
N ILE A 445 -28.09 -31.04 12.11
CA ILE A 445 -28.71 -31.66 10.92
C ILE A 445 -27.77 -32.69 10.29
N PHE A 446 -26.46 -32.41 10.29
CA PHE A 446 -25.46 -33.31 9.74
C PHE A 446 -24.65 -33.97 10.85
N LYS A 447 -24.62 -35.31 10.89
CA LYS A 447 -23.66 -36.01 11.75
C LYS A 447 -22.26 -35.64 11.25
N LYS A 448 -21.46 -35.04 12.13
CA LYS A 448 -20.13 -34.46 11.88
C LYS A 448 -19.11 -35.40 11.22
N GLU A 449 -19.43 -36.68 11.05
CA GLU A 449 -18.52 -37.75 10.63
C GLU A 449 -18.59 -38.09 9.12
N GLU A 450 -19.47 -37.47 8.31
CA GLU A 450 -19.63 -37.84 6.88
C GLU A 450 -19.75 -36.66 5.88
N SER A 451 -19.49 -35.43 6.32
CA SER A 451 -19.64 -34.24 5.46
C SER A 451 -18.58 -33.17 5.74
N TYR A 452 -18.05 -32.55 4.68
CA TYR A 452 -17.26 -31.32 4.74
C TYR A 452 -18.04 -30.17 4.08
N HIS A 453 -17.54 -28.95 4.19
CA HIS A 453 -18.11 -27.82 3.45
C HIS A 453 -17.08 -27.20 2.51
N ILE A 454 -17.59 -26.56 1.47
CA ILE A 454 -16.81 -25.79 0.50
C ILE A 454 -17.40 -24.40 0.47
N ASP A 455 -16.54 -23.41 0.65
CA ASP A 455 -16.91 -22.02 0.46
C ASP A 455 -16.55 -21.64 -1.00
N ILE A 456 -17.50 -21.05 -1.73
CA ILE A 456 -17.28 -20.45 -3.05
C ILE A 456 -17.71 -18.99 -2.93
N ILE A 457 -16.77 -18.07 -3.08
CA ILE A 457 -17.07 -16.63 -3.08
C ILE A 457 -17.26 -16.23 -4.54
N SER A 458 -18.51 -16.04 -4.96
CA SER A 458 -18.82 -15.50 -6.29
C SER A 458 -18.87 -13.98 -6.20
N LYS A 459 -17.79 -13.32 -6.66
CA LYS A 459 -17.68 -11.87 -6.58
C LYS A 459 -18.44 -11.14 -7.69
N GLN A 460 -19.03 -10.01 -7.25
CA GLN A 460 -19.41 -8.81 -7.98
C GLN A 460 -20.45 -9.06 -9.07
N ILE A 461 -21.72 -8.85 -8.72
CA ILE A 461 -22.75 -8.64 -9.73
C ILE A 461 -22.80 -7.16 -10.15
N ASP A 462 -22.29 -6.25 -9.29
CA ASP A 462 -21.90 -4.85 -9.56
C ASP A 462 -21.04 -4.30 -8.38
N ASP A 463 -20.61 -3.02 -8.44
CA ASP A 463 -19.79 -2.35 -7.39
C ASP A 463 -20.41 -2.30 -5.98
N SER A 464 -21.66 -2.78 -5.78
CA SER A 464 -22.43 -2.54 -4.56
C SER A 464 -22.61 -3.74 -3.63
N TYR A 465 -22.40 -4.99 -4.08
CA TYR A 465 -22.55 -6.19 -3.23
C TYR A 465 -21.68 -7.40 -3.61
N GLU A 466 -21.53 -8.31 -2.66
CA GLU A 466 -20.81 -9.58 -2.75
C GLU A 466 -21.74 -10.76 -2.42
N VAL A 467 -21.52 -11.92 -3.07
CA VAL A 467 -22.26 -13.16 -2.80
C VAL A 467 -21.32 -14.22 -2.27
N HIS A 468 -21.59 -14.69 -1.06
CA HIS A 468 -20.84 -15.77 -0.41
C HIS A 468 -21.66 -17.04 -0.48
N SER A 469 -21.23 -18.03 -1.25
CA SER A 469 -21.91 -19.33 -1.33
C SER A 469 -21.15 -20.38 -0.50
N LYS A 470 -21.87 -21.20 0.25
CA LYS A 470 -21.32 -22.32 1.02
C LYS A 470 -22.09 -23.58 0.71
N TYR A 471 -21.37 -24.66 0.47
CA TYR A 471 -21.91 -25.96 0.08
C TYR A 471 -21.52 -26.97 1.14
N TRP A 472 -22.49 -27.69 1.72
CA TRP A 472 -22.20 -28.88 2.49
C TRP A 472 -22.15 -30.05 1.53
N VAL A 473 -21.06 -30.82 1.57
CA VAL A 473 -20.77 -31.92 0.65
C VAL A 473 -20.65 -33.22 1.43
N GLN A 474 -21.40 -34.24 1.04
CA GLN A 474 -21.23 -35.59 1.57
C GLN A 474 -19.97 -36.23 0.97
N GLU A 475 -19.05 -36.70 1.83
CA GLU A 475 -17.76 -37.26 1.37
C GLU A 475 -17.93 -38.47 0.45
N SER A 476 -18.90 -39.33 0.79
CA SER A 476 -19.08 -40.64 0.17
C SER A 476 -19.51 -40.57 -1.30
N ASN A 477 -20.26 -39.54 -1.69
CA ASN A 477 -20.88 -39.44 -3.01
C ASN A 477 -20.80 -38.05 -3.64
N GLN A 478 -20.13 -37.09 -2.98
CA GLN A 478 -19.99 -35.71 -3.45
C GLN A 478 -21.33 -34.99 -3.69
N SER A 479 -22.42 -35.48 -3.08
CA SER A 479 -23.73 -34.84 -3.15
C SER A 479 -23.78 -33.62 -2.26
N ILE A 480 -24.59 -32.64 -2.65
CA ILE A 480 -24.76 -31.37 -1.92
C ILE A 480 -26.13 -31.35 -1.25
N PRO A 481 -26.25 -31.80 0.01
CA PRO A 481 -27.51 -31.74 0.75
C PRO A 481 -27.90 -30.33 1.21
N ALA A 482 -26.97 -29.37 1.24
CA ALA A 482 -27.30 -28.01 1.64
C ALA A 482 -26.44 -26.97 0.93
N ILE A 483 -27.07 -25.84 0.63
CA ILE A 483 -26.44 -24.65 0.05
C ILE A 483 -26.85 -23.44 0.89
N PHE A 484 -25.88 -22.62 1.26
CA PHE A 484 -26.09 -21.32 1.88
C PHE A 484 -25.54 -20.23 0.97
N MET A 485 -26.25 -19.12 0.84
CA MET A 485 -25.77 -17.94 0.12
C MET A 485 -26.02 -16.69 0.95
N ASP A 486 -25.03 -15.81 1.08
CA ASP A 486 -25.13 -14.52 1.77
C ASP A 486 -24.83 -13.38 0.80
N TRP A 487 -25.80 -12.50 0.59
CA TRP A 487 -25.62 -11.22 -0.09
C TRP A 487 -25.29 -10.19 0.95
N SER A 488 -24.04 -9.73 0.91
CA SER A 488 -23.54 -8.68 1.80
C SER A 488 -23.17 -7.43 1.04
N LYS A 489 -23.29 -6.30 1.72
CA LYS A 489 -22.89 -4.99 1.23
C LYS A 489 -21.37 -4.88 1.18
N LEU A 490 -20.79 -4.49 0.04
CA LEU A 490 -19.33 -4.33 -0.11
C LEU A 490 -18.76 -3.06 0.54
N ARG A 491 -19.56 -1.99 0.71
CA ARG A 491 -19.12 -0.69 1.24
C ARG A 491 -20.19 -0.03 2.09
N TYR A 492 -19.80 0.70 3.13
CA TYR A 492 -20.73 1.49 3.96
C TYR A 492 -21.56 2.51 3.14
N ASP A 493 -21.06 2.97 1.99
CA ASP A 493 -21.63 4.10 1.24
C ASP A 493 -22.43 3.73 -0.03
N SER A 494 -22.58 2.44 -0.36
CA SER A 494 -23.45 2.04 -1.49
C SER A 494 -24.93 2.04 -1.09
N LYS A 495 -25.83 2.38 -2.02
CA LYS A 495 -27.29 2.26 -1.81
C LYS A 495 -27.74 0.80 -2.00
N PHE A 496 -27.20 -0.13 -1.23
CA PHE A 496 -27.74 -1.49 -1.21
C PHE A 496 -29.14 -1.47 -0.58
N ASP A 497 -30.16 -1.62 -1.42
CA ASP A 497 -31.54 -1.78 -0.96
C ASP A 497 -31.80 -3.27 -0.71
N ALA A 498 -31.37 -3.73 0.47
CA ALA A 498 -31.58 -5.10 0.93
C ALA A 498 -33.06 -5.51 0.89
N ALA A 499 -33.97 -4.55 1.08
CA ALA A 499 -35.40 -4.80 1.03
C ALA A 499 -35.89 -5.07 -0.40
N ALA A 500 -35.43 -4.29 -1.38
CA ALA A 500 -35.74 -4.53 -2.79
C ALA A 500 -35.17 -5.88 -3.25
N LYS A 501 -33.91 -6.18 -2.92
CA LYS A 501 -33.29 -7.46 -3.30
C LYS A 501 -33.99 -8.65 -2.66
N TYR A 502 -34.40 -8.53 -1.40
CA TYR A 502 -35.19 -9.56 -0.73
C TYR A 502 -36.49 -9.86 -1.49
N GLN A 503 -37.23 -8.82 -1.93
CA GLN A 503 -38.48 -9.02 -2.68
C GLN A 503 -38.26 -9.68 -4.05
N GLU A 504 -37.24 -9.25 -4.79
CA GLU A 504 -36.84 -9.86 -6.06
C GLU A 504 -36.59 -11.38 -5.91
N LEU A 505 -35.87 -11.77 -4.85
CA LEU A 505 -35.59 -13.18 -4.56
C LEU A 505 -36.84 -13.97 -4.16
N VAL A 506 -37.76 -13.36 -3.40
CA VAL A 506 -39.05 -14.00 -3.05
C VAL A 506 -39.86 -14.31 -4.31
N GLU A 507 -39.93 -13.36 -5.25
CA GLU A 507 -40.65 -13.54 -6.52
C GLU A 507 -40.03 -14.66 -7.35
N THR A 508 -38.70 -14.59 -7.56
CA THR A 508 -37.94 -15.58 -8.35
C THR A 508 -38.10 -17.01 -7.80
N ILE A 509 -37.95 -17.20 -6.48
CA ILE A 509 -38.10 -18.53 -5.87
C ILE A 509 -39.56 -19.02 -5.96
N SER A 510 -40.52 -18.11 -5.81
CA SER A 510 -41.95 -18.47 -5.89
C SER A 510 -42.38 -18.86 -7.30
N GLU A 511 -41.79 -18.26 -8.33
CA GLU A 511 -42.02 -18.68 -9.72
C GLU A 511 -41.45 -20.07 -10.00
N ALA A 512 -40.26 -20.36 -9.45
CA ALA A 512 -39.58 -21.63 -9.70
C ALA A 512 -40.14 -22.82 -8.90
N VAL A 513 -40.59 -22.60 -7.66
CA VAL A 513 -40.99 -23.67 -6.72
C VAL A 513 -42.50 -23.66 -6.42
N GLY A 514 -43.22 -22.62 -6.83
CA GLY A 514 -44.61 -22.38 -6.48
C GLY A 514 -44.77 -21.46 -5.27
N GLN A 515 -46.02 -21.17 -4.87
CA GLN A 515 -46.28 -20.23 -3.78
C GLN A 515 -45.68 -20.71 -2.45
N GLY A 516 -44.75 -19.92 -1.90
CA GLY A 516 -44.17 -20.13 -0.57
C GLY A 516 -45.11 -19.72 0.55
N THR A 517 -44.76 -20.12 1.78
CA THR A 517 -45.39 -19.56 2.97
C THR A 517 -44.57 -18.36 3.44
N THR A 518 -45.04 -17.16 3.10
CA THR A 518 -44.46 -15.93 3.66
C THR A 518 -44.96 -15.77 5.09
N ILE A 519 -44.05 -15.77 6.07
CA ILE A 519 -44.42 -15.53 7.46
C ILE A 519 -44.41 -14.00 7.67
N PRO A 520 -45.48 -13.41 8.23
CA PRO A 520 -45.52 -11.97 8.50
C PRO A 520 -44.31 -11.53 9.32
N GLU A 521 -43.82 -10.30 9.06
CA GLU A 521 -42.72 -9.68 9.78
C GLU A 521 -42.86 -9.91 11.29
N THR A 522 -41.85 -10.55 11.89
CA THR A 522 -41.73 -10.57 13.35
C THR A 522 -41.23 -9.20 13.82
N ASP A 523 -41.49 -8.82 15.08
CA ASP A 523 -41.10 -7.56 15.75
C ASP A 523 -39.61 -7.16 15.65
N ARG A 524 -38.76 -7.97 15.00
CA ARG A 524 -37.32 -7.79 14.87
C ARG A 524 -36.90 -7.66 13.42
N LYS A 525 -37.07 -6.52 12.75
CA LYS A 525 -36.33 -6.03 11.54
C LYS A 525 -35.83 -7.08 10.50
N MET A 526 -36.48 -8.23 10.38
CA MET A 526 -35.98 -9.41 9.69
C MET A 526 -37.15 -10.01 8.94
N LYS A 527 -37.00 -10.05 7.62
CA LYS A 527 -37.97 -10.65 6.71
C LYS A 527 -37.66 -12.13 6.55
N TYR A 528 -38.70 -12.97 6.47
CA TYR A 528 -38.56 -14.42 6.38
C TYR A 528 -39.56 -15.01 5.39
N ALA A 529 -39.06 -15.86 4.49
CA ALA A 529 -39.88 -16.65 3.58
C ALA A 529 -39.37 -18.08 3.53
N GLU A 530 -40.29 -19.05 3.47
CA GLU A 530 -39.97 -20.47 3.37
C GLU A 530 -40.82 -21.14 2.30
N TRP A 531 -40.17 -22.00 1.52
CA TRP A 531 -40.79 -22.85 0.51
C TRP A 531 -40.48 -24.29 0.85
N HIS A 532 -41.48 -25.17 0.69
CA HIS A 532 -41.31 -26.61 0.88
C HIS A 532 -41.48 -27.31 -0.47
N TYR A 533 -40.52 -28.17 -0.80
CA TYR A 533 -40.52 -28.96 -2.02
C TYR A 533 -40.21 -30.42 -1.67
N GLY A 534 -41.25 -31.24 -1.51
CA GLY A 534 -41.09 -32.60 -0.98
C GLY A 534 -40.63 -32.59 0.48
N GLU A 535 -39.54 -33.32 0.79
CA GLU A 535 -38.91 -33.35 2.13
C GLU A 535 -37.94 -32.17 2.36
N ARG A 536 -37.81 -31.29 1.37
CA ARG A 536 -36.78 -30.25 1.32
C ARG A 536 -37.37 -28.87 1.57
N SER A 537 -36.52 -27.93 1.95
CA SER A 537 -36.94 -26.57 2.28
C SER A 537 -35.96 -25.52 1.78
N ILE A 538 -36.50 -24.42 1.29
CA ILE A 538 -35.76 -23.22 0.94
C ILE A 538 -36.17 -22.14 1.92
N ARG A 539 -35.20 -21.45 2.51
CA ARG A 539 -35.40 -20.38 3.48
C ARG A 539 -34.66 -19.13 3.03
N LEU A 540 -35.34 -18.00 3.06
CA LEU A 540 -34.78 -16.70 2.73
C LEU A 540 -34.98 -15.75 3.92
N TYR A 541 -33.89 -15.14 4.35
CA TYR A 541 -33.82 -14.18 5.45
C TYR A 541 -33.37 -12.82 4.90
N GLY A 542 -34.12 -11.76 5.16
CA GLY A 542 -33.73 -10.39 4.80
C GLY A 542 -33.50 -9.57 6.05
N THR A 543 -32.47 -8.74 6.06
CA THR A 543 -32.22 -7.70 7.07
C THR A 543 -32.07 -6.35 6.39
N ASP A 544 -31.91 -5.28 7.17
CA ASP A 544 -31.62 -3.94 6.61
C ASP A 544 -30.30 -3.90 5.81
N PHE A 545 -29.39 -4.86 6.03
CA PHE A 545 -28.02 -4.82 5.49
C PHE A 545 -27.70 -5.98 4.54
N ASN A 546 -28.27 -7.15 4.77
CA ASN A 546 -27.93 -8.39 4.07
C ASN A 546 -29.19 -9.20 3.72
N VAL A 547 -29.10 -10.03 2.69
CA VAL A 547 -30.09 -11.07 2.37
C VAL A 547 -29.39 -12.41 2.39
N ARG A 548 -29.98 -13.42 3.03
CA ARG A 548 -29.42 -14.76 3.19
C ARG A 548 -30.38 -15.80 2.67
N PHE A 549 -29.85 -16.79 1.99
CA PHE A 549 -30.56 -17.88 1.37
C PHE A 549 -29.99 -19.20 1.86
N LEU A 550 -30.87 -20.15 2.13
CA LEU A 550 -30.50 -21.43 2.70
C LEU A 550 -31.42 -22.51 2.15
N MET A 551 -30.83 -23.51 1.51
CA MET A 551 -31.53 -24.67 0.97
C MET A 551 -31.08 -25.93 1.70
N PHE A 552 -32.04 -26.76 2.09
CA PHE A 552 -31.88 -28.07 2.72
C PHE A 552 -32.71 -29.13 2.01
#